data_AF-A0A2S7VJI3-F1
#
_entry.id   AF-A0A2S7VJI3-F1
#
_cell.length_a   1.000
_cell.length_b   1.000
_cell.length_c   1.000
_cell.angle_alpha   90.00
_cell.angle_beta   90.00
_cell.angle_gamma   90.00
#
_symmetry.space_group_name_H-M   'P 1'
#
loop_
_entity.id
_entity.type
_entity.pdbx_description
1 polymer ?
#
loop_
_entity_poly.entity_id
_entity_poly.type
_entity_poly.pdbx_seq_one_letter_code
_entity_poly.pdbx_strand_id
1 'polypeptide(L)'
;MQFDHEYQIYSKVWSSLVELKVATEKLRPFMDYIDPNQTEDARKFERLKAFVKPYSEFSIMLETHKPFYAETVYEALKEVKVKCHHESVGFEVGRRHEPGYYQDAIQNSEQISSAIDKACNQIRSRLQEVTVI
;
A
#
# COMPACT_ATOMS: atom_id res chain seq x y z
N MET A 1 -9.93 25.97 -10.07
CA MET A 1 -9.56 25.15 -11.25
C MET A 1 -8.32 24.29 -11.00
N GLN A 2 -7.13 24.85 -10.74
CA GLN A 2 -5.92 24.03 -10.48
C GLN A 2 -5.99 23.27 -9.15
N PHE A 3 -6.47 23.92 -8.09
CA PHE A 3 -6.64 23.29 -6.77
C PHE A 3 -7.73 22.22 -6.74
N ASP A 4 -8.83 22.42 -7.46
CA ASP A 4 -9.88 21.41 -7.59
C ASP A 4 -9.34 20.13 -8.24
N HIS A 5 -8.44 20.28 -9.21
CA HIS A 5 -7.79 19.16 -9.88
C HIS A 5 -6.78 18.45 -8.96
N GLU A 6 -5.94 19.21 -8.25
CA GLU A 6 -4.97 18.66 -7.28
C GLU A 6 -5.69 17.89 -6.15
N TYR A 7 -6.76 18.46 -5.58
CA TYR A 7 -7.59 17.81 -4.57
C TYR A 7 -8.23 16.51 -5.08
N GLN A 8 -8.75 16.51 -6.32
CA GLN A 8 -9.30 15.30 -6.93
C GLN A 8 -8.25 14.21 -7.11
N ILE A 9 -7.03 14.56 -7.48
CA ILE A 9 -5.91 13.61 -7.60
C ILE A 9 -5.58 13.03 -6.22
N TYR A 10 -5.46 13.87 -5.18
CA TYR A 10 -5.18 13.40 -3.83
C TYR A 10 -6.28 12.52 -3.25
N SER A 11 -7.55 12.84 -3.51
CA SER A 11 -8.68 11.98 -3.11
C SER A 11 -8.62 10.61 -3.80
N LYS A 12 -8.35 10.57 -5.11
CA LYS A 12 -8.25 9.33 -5.88
C LYS A 12 -7.07 8.46 -5.42
N VAL A 13 -5.88 9.06 -5.25
CA VAL A 13 -4.69 8.31 -4.83
C VAL A 13 -4.85 7.77 -3.42
N TRP A 14 -5.52 8.52 -2.53
CA TRP A 14 -5.78 8.08 -1.16
C TRP A 14 -6.72 6.88 -1.11
N SER A 15 -7.82 6.90 -1.88
CA SER A 15 -8.73 5.75 -1.97
C SER A 15 -8.00 4.50 -2.48
N SER A 16 -7.18 4.64 -3.52
CA SER A 16 -6.37 3.54 -4.06
C SER A 16 -5.33 3.03 -3.05
N LEU A 17 -4.74 3.93 -2.24
CA LEU A 17 -3.80 3.56 -1.16
C LEU A 17 -4.47 2.72 -0.07
N VAL A 18 -5.71 3.05 0.31
CA VAL A 18 -6.47 2.29 1.30
C VAL A 18 -6.74 0.87 0.79
N GLU A 19 -7.12 0.72 -0.48
CA GLU A 19 -7.31 -0.59 -1.11
C GLU A 19 -6.00 -1.40 -1.13
N LEU A 20 -4.89 -0.76 -1.48
CA LEU A 20 -3.56 -1.38 -1.44
C LEU A 20 -3.21 -1.84 -0.02
N LYS A 21 -3.42 -1.00 1.00
CA LYS A 21 -3.16 -1.35 2.40
C LYS A 21 -3.90 -2.64 2.79
N VAL A 22 -5.20 -2.68 2.53
CA VAL A 22 -6.06 -3.84 2.84
C VAL A 22 -5.58 -5.09 2.09
N ALA A 23 -5.19 -4.95 0.83
CA ALA A 23 -4.68 -6.07 0.04
C ALA A 23 -3.34 -6.59 0.57
N THR A 24 -2.44 -5.70 1.00
CA THR A 24 -1.16 -6.06 1.60
C THR A 24 -1.34 -6.81 2.93
N GLU A 25 -2.24 -6.35 3.80
CA GLU A 25 -2.53 -7.03 5.08
C GLU A 25 -3.11 -8.44 4.88
N LYS A 26 -3.78 -8.69 3.75
CA LYS A 26 -4.34 -10.01 3.40
C LYS A 26 -3.30 -11.01 2.90
N LEU A 27 -2.05 -10.61 2.66
CA LEU A 27 -0.97 -11.54 2.33
C LEU A 27 -0.70 -12.48 3.51
N ARG A 28 -0.59 -11.91 4.72
CA ARG A 28 -0.30 -12.63 5.98
C ARG A 28 -1.35 -12.32 7.06
N PRO A 29 -2.58 -12.84 6.94
CA PRO A 29 -3.64 -12.60 7.90
C PRO A 29 -3.29 -13.18 9.28
N PHE A 30 -3.59 -12.42 10.34
CA PHE A 30 -3.37 -12.84 11.74
C PHE A 30 -4.36 -13.95 12.18
N MET A 31 -5.63 -13.85 11.77
CA MET A 31 -6.66 -14.87 11.99
C MET A 31 -7.09 -15.48 10.66
N ASP A 32 -6.27 -16.41 10.17
CA ASP A 32 -6.44 -17.01 8.87
C ASP A 32 -7.45 -18.16 8.88
N TYR A 33 -8.43 -18.11 7.97
CA TYR A 33 -9.28 -19.27 7.67
C TYR A 33 -8.64 -20.09 6.56
N ILE A 34 -8.47 -21.39 6.82
CA ILE A 34 -7.79 -22.31 5.92
C ILE A 34 -8.78 -23.37 5.48
N ASP A 35 -9.14 -23.36 4.19
CA ASP A 35 -9.88 -24.46 3.59
C ASP A 35 -9.00 -25.73 3.61
N PRO A 36 -9.44 -26.83 4.25
CA PRO A 36 -8.70 -28.08 4.29
C PRO A 36 -8.43 -28.68 2.90
N ASN A 37 -9.21 -28.31 1.88
CA ASN A 37 -9.05 -28.80 0.51
C ASN A 37 -8.10 -27.96 -0.35
N GLN A 38 -7.62 -26.81 0.17
CA GLN A 38 -6.77 -25.89 -0.57
C GLN A 38 -5.29 -26.08 -0.20
N THR A 39 -4.45 -26.32 -1.21
CA THR A 39 -2.99 -26.40 -1.02
C THR A 39 -2.41 -25.04 -0.61
N GLU A 40 -1.26 -25.05 0.06
CA GLU A 40 -0.54 -23.83 0.46
C GLU A 40 -0.19 -22.97 -0.76
N ASP A 41 0.31 -23.60 -1.84
CA ASP A 41 0.67 -22.90 -3.08
C ASP A 41 -0.55 -22.25 -3.76
N ALA A 42 -1.70 -22.94 -3.81
CA ALA A 42 -2.92 -22.37 -4.38
C ALA A 42 -3.39 -21.16 -3.57
N ARG A 43 -3.35 -21.24 -2.23
CA ARG A 43 -3.70 -20.12 -1.34
C ARG A 43 -2.76 -18.94 -1.52
N LYS A 44 -1.46 -19.22 -1.59
CA LYS A 44 -0.41 -18.21 -1.79
C LYS A 44 -0.61 -17.48 -3.11
N PHE A 45 -0.87 -18.23 -4.18
CA PHE A 45 -1.19 -17.68 -5.49
C PHE A 45 -2.44 -16.79 -5.47
N GLU A 46 -3.53 -17.23 -4.83
CA GLU A 46 -4.77 -16.43 -4.71
C GLU A 46 -4.53 -15.09 -3.99
N ARG A 47 -3.75 -15.10 -2.91
CA ARG A 47 -3.42 -13.88 -2.16
C ARG A 47 -2.55 -12.92 -2.96
N LEU A 48 -1.50 -13.44 -3.61
CA LEU A 48 -0.66 -12.63 -4.50
C LEU A 48 -1.50 -12.04 -5.64
N LYS A 49 -2.37 -12.84 -6.26
CA LYS A 49 -3.28 -12.36 -7.31
C LYS A 49 -4.21 -11.26 -6.81
N ALA A 50 -4.75 -11.38 -5.59
CA ALA A 50 -5.59 -10.36 -4.98
C ALA A 50 -4.82 -9.06 -4.65
N PHE A 51 -3.53 -9.16 -4.35
CA PHE A 51 -2.64 -8.02 -4.12
C PHE A 51 -2.24 -7.28 -5.41
N VAL A 52 -1.98 -8.02 -6.50
CA VAL A 52 -1.45 -7.46 -7.76
C VAL A 52 -2.34 -6.35 -8.30
N LYS A 53 -3.68 -6.53 -8.28
CA LYS A 53 -4.59 -5.53 -8.85
C LYS A 53 -4.50 -4.17 -8.11
N PRO A 54 -4.75 -4.07 -6.79
CA PRO A 54 -4.60 -2.80 -6.07
C PRO A 54 -3.19 -2.20 -6.17
N TYR A 55 -2.15 -3.03 -6.16
CA TYR A 55 -0.77 -2.55 -6.32
C TYR A 55 -0.52 -1.91 -7.68
N SER A 56 -0.98 -2.55 -8.76
CA SER A 56 -0.88 -2.01 -10.11
C SER A 56 -1.70 -0.73 -10.28
N GLU A 57 -2.94 -0.71 -9.78
CA GLU A 57 -3.81 0.47 -9.86
C GLU A 57 -3.20 1.67 -9.12
N PHE A 58 -2.72 1.46 -7.89
CA PHE A 58 -2.02 2.50 -7.14
C PHE A 58 -0.74 2.96 -7.84
N SER A 59 0.06 2.02 -8.35
CA SER A 59 1.30 2.32 -9.06
C SER A 59 1.07 3.16 -10.32
N ILE A 60 0.05 2.81 -11.12
CA ILE A 60 -0.32 3.57 -12.31
C ILE A 60 -0.82 4.95 -11.91
N MET A 61 -1.72 5.04 -10.92
CA MET A 61 -2.25 6.32 -10.42
C MET A 61 -1.15 7.29 -9.97
N LEU A 62 -0.15 6.75 -9.25
CA LEU A 62 0.99 7.50 -8.73
C LEU A 62 1.88 8.04 -9.87
N GLU A 63 2.20 7.22 -10.87
CA GLU A 63 3.07 7.67 -11.97
C GLU A 63 2.34 8.55 -12.99
N THR A 64 1.07 8.24 -13.31
CA THR A 64 0.26 9.01 -14.26
C THR A 64 0.06 10.45 -13.81
N HIS A 65 -0.10 10.67 -12.50
CA HIS A 65 -0.32 12.00 -11.95
C HIS A 65 0.94 12.62 -11.34
N LYS A 66 2.11 12.02 -11.55
CA LYS A 66 3.40 12.46 -11.00
C LYS A 66 3.63 13.99 -11.05
N PRO A 67 3.36 14.69 -12.18
CA PRO A 67 3.57 16.13 -12.28
C PRO A 67 2.68 17.00 -11.38
N PHE A 68 1.60 16.44 -10.84
CA PHE A 68 0.59 17.16 -10.06
C PHE A 68 0.75 16.96 -8.55
N TYR A 69 1.60 16.03 -8.12
CA TYR A 69 1.92 15.89 -6.70
C TYR A 69 2.97 16.92 -6.30
N ALA A 70 2.80 17.51 -5.12
CA ALA A 70 3.94 18.09 -4.42
C ALA A 70 5.02 17.02 -4.22
N GLU A 71 6.29 17.41 -4.32
CA GLU A 71 7.43 16.49 -4.26
C GLU A 71 7.40 15.63 -2.98
N THR A 72 7.18 16.26 -1.83
CA THR A 72 7.11 15.58 -0.53
C THR A 72 5.96 14.57 -0.44
N VAL A 73 4.82 14.85 -1.10
CA VAL A 73 3.67 13.95 -1.18
C VAL A 73 4.00 12.75 -2.06
N TYR A 74 4.59 12.98 -3.24
CA TYR A 74 5.01 11.91 -4.15
C TYR A 74 6.01 10.97 -3.48
N GLU A 75 7.02 11.51 -2.81
CA GLU A 75 8.03 10.71 -2.10
C GLU A 75 7.41 9.86 -0.99
N ALA A 76 6.49 10.41 -0.19
CA ALA A 76 5.80 9.67 0.84
C ALA A 76 4.91 8.55 0.27
N LEU A 77 4.17 8.81 -0.81
CA LEU A 77 3.37 7.79 -1.49
C LEU A 77 4.23 6.69 -2.12
N LYS A 78 5.37 7.07 -2.72
CA LYS A 78 6.35 6.13 -3.27
C LYS A 78 6.97 5.25 -2.19
N GLU A 79 7.22 5.80 -1.01
CA GLU A 79 7.69 5.01 0.14
C GLU A 79 6.69 3.91 0.52
N VAL A 80 5.39 4.22 0.56
CA VAL A 80 4.36 3.20 0.81
C VAL A 80 4.37 2.13 -0.27
N LYS A 81 4.41 2.52 -1.56
CA LYS A 81 4.51 1.59 -2.69
C LYS A 81 5.64 0.59 -2.51
N VAL A 82 6.84 1.08 -2.19
CA VAL A 82 8.04 0.24 -2.01
C VAL A 82 7.85 -0.73 -0.86
N LYS A 83 7.35 -0.27 0.30
CA LYS A 83 7.13 -1.14 1.46
C LYS A 83 6.09 -2.23 1.19
N CYS A 84 4.96 -1.90 0.54
CA CYS A 84 3.97 -2.90 0.14
C CYS A 84 4.55 -3.91 -0.85
N HIS A 85 5.40 -3.47 -1.79
CA HIS A 85 6.06 -4.37 -2.72
C HIS A 85 7.04 -5.31 -2.01
N HIS A 86 7.86 -4.80 -1.10
CA HIS A 86 8.76 -5.62 -0.29
C HIS A 86 7.99 -6.67 0.52
N GLU A 87 6.83 -6.31 1.08
CA GLU A 87 5.97 -7.26 1.76
C GLU A 87 5.45 -8.36 0.83
N SER A 88 5.05 -8.02 -0.41
CA SER A 88 4.65 -9.03 -1.40
C SER A 88 5.78 -9.97 -1.81
N VAL A 89 6.99 -9.45 -1.97
CA VAL A 89 8.17 -10.26 -2.32
C VAL A 89 8.52 -11.17 -1.15
N GLY A 90 8.56 -10.63 0.08
CA GLY A 90 8.80 -11.41 1.29
C GLY A 90 7.76 -12.51 1.48
N PHE A 91 6.49 -12.23 1.18
CA PHE A 91 5.44 -13.23 1.17
C PHE A 91 5.67 -14.30 0.09
N GLU A 92 6.01 -13.89 -1.13
CA GLU A 92 6.23 -14.79 -2.28
C GLU A 92 7.40 -15.75 -2.07
N VAL A 93 8.52 -15.28 -1.52
CA VAL A 93 9.70 -16.12 -1.28
C VAL A 93 9.64 -16.86 0.05
N GLY A 94 9.04 -16.27 1.07
CA GLY A 94 9.01 -16.83 2.43
C GLY A 94 8.00 -17.96 2.59
N ARG A 95 8.25 -18.83 3.57
CA ARG A 95 7.33 -19.92 3.96
C ARG A 95 6.79 -19.67 5.36
N ARG A 96 5.52 -20.05 5.56
CA ARG A 96 4.81 -19.81 6.84
C ARG A 96 5.52 -20.44 8.05
N HIS A 97 6.21 -21.56 7.86
CA HIS A 97 6.88 -22.31 8.91
C HIS A 97 8.31 -21.83 9.21
N GLU A 98 8.84 -20.88 8.45
CA GLU A 98 10.19 -20.35 8.68
C GLU A 98 10.24 -19.51 9.96
N PRO A 99 11.30 -19.65 10.78
CA PRO A 99 11.53 -18.76 11.91
C PRO A 99 11.55 -17.29 11.45
N GLY A 100 10.84 -16.42 12.16
CA GLY A 100 10.79 -14.99 11.84
C GLY A 100 9.70 -14.58 10.86
N TYR A 101 9.06 -15.50 10.13
CA TYR A 101 8.03 -15.17 9.12
C TYR A 101 6.92 -14.22 9.63
N TYR A 102 6.41 -14.50 10.84
CA TYR A 102 5.39 -13.66 11.47
C TYR A 102 5.94 -12.41 12.14
N GLN A 103 7.20 -12.45 12.61
CA GLN A 103 7.86 -11.28 13.19
C GLN A 103 8.11 -10.24 12.10
N ASP A 104 8.60 -10.66 10.95
CA ASP A 104 8.79 -9.82 9.77
C ASP A 104 7.45 -9.24 9.30
N ALA A 105 6.37 -10.04 9.34
CA ALA A 105 5.02 -9.58 8.98
C ALA A 105 4.55 -8.42 9.87
N ILE A 106 4.74 -8.53 11.19
CA ILE A 106 4.38 -7.50 12.16
C ILE A 106 5.22 -6.24 11.89
N GLN A 107 6.54 -6.41 11.78
CA GLN A 107 7.44 -5.28 11.54
C GLN A 107 7.13 -4.56 10.23
N ASN A 108 6.85 -5.30 9.16
CA ASN A 108 6.48 -4.73 7.86
C ASN A 108 5.13 -4.00 7.95
N SER A 109 4.15 -4.57 8.64
CA SER A 109 2.83 -3.94 8.85
C SER A 109 2.95 -2.61 9.60
N GLU A 110 3.76 -2.55 10.66
CA GLU A 110 4.03 -1.31 11.41
C GLU A 110 4.72 -0.26 10.52
N GLN A 111 5.73 -0.67 9.74
CA GLN A 111 6.43 0.23 8.82
C GLN A 111 5.54 0.76 7.70
N ILE A 112 4.66 -0.09 7.14
CA ILE A 112 3.68 0.32 6.13
C ILE A 112 2.69 1.31 6.74
N SER A 113 2.18 1.03 7.94
CA SER A 113 1.25 1.92 8.63
C SER A 113 1.87 3.29 8.90
N SER A 114 3.11 3.32 9.40
CA SER A 114 3.86 4.56 9.62
C SER A 114 4.08 5.35 8.32
N ALA A 115 4.40 4.66 7.22
CA ALA A 115 4.55 5.31 5.91
C ALA A 115 3.22 5.87 5.38
N ILE A 116 2.11 5.19 5.60
CA ILE A 116 0.76 5.67 5.24
C ILE A 116 0.40 6.92 6.06
N ASP A 117 0.67 6.93 7.36
CA ASP A 117 0.42 8.10 8.22
C ASP A 117 1.27 9.29 7.78
N LYS A 118 2.54 9.05 7.43
CA LYS A 118 3.42 10.06 6.83
C LYS A 118 2.83 10.62 5.54
N ALA A 119 2.37 9.77 4.61
CA ALA A 119 1.74 10.21 3.37
C ALA A 119 0.46 11.03 3.63
N CYS A 120 -0.38 10.59 4.58
CA CYS A 120 -1.57 11.32 5.01
C CYS A 120 -1.24 12.73 5.49
N ASN A 121 -0.20 12.84 6.33
CA ASN A 121 0.23 14.12 6.88
C ASN A 121 0.79 15.04 5.79
N GLN A 122 1.58 14.52 4.84
CA GLN A 122 2.09 15.32 3.72
C GLN A 122 0.95 15.85 2.83
N ILE A 123 -0.05 15.02 2.53
CA ILE A 123 -1.25 15.44 1.78
C ILE A 123 -2.00 16.54 2.55
N ARG A 124 -2.20 16.36 3.86
CA ARG A 124 -2.91 17.33 4.71
C ARG A 124 -2.17 18.67 4.76
N SER A 125 -0.85 18.65 4.99
CA SER A 125 -0.03 19.86 5.01
C SER A 125 -0.11 20.61 3.68
N ARG A 126 0.00 19.89 2.56
CA ARG A 126 -0.10 20.47 1.22
C ARG A 126 -1.45 21.16 0.98
N LEU A 127 -2.55 20.52 1.39
CA LEU A 127 -3.89 21.11 1.26
C LEU A 127 -4.07 22.35 2.15
N GLN A 128 -3.45 22.38 3.33
CA GLN A 128 -3.49 23.55 4.23
C GLN A 128 -2.73 24.74 3.65
N GLU A 129 -1.52 24.53 3.12
CA GLU A 129 -0.73 25.58 2.47
C GLU A 129 -1.48 26.26 1.32
N VAL A 130 -2.21 25.45 0.54
CA VAL A 130 -3.02 25.91 -0.59
C VAL A 130 -4.22 26.75 -0.15
N THR A 131 -4.79 26.49 1.03
CA THR A 131 -6.00 27.14 1.52
C THR A 131 -5.73 28.50 2.17
N VAL A 132 -4.48 28.78 2.56
CA VAL A 132 -4.07 30.02 3.25
C VAL A 132 -3.77 31.17 2.27
N ILE A 133 -4.08 31.01 0.98
CA ILE A 133 -3.82 32.00 -0.09
C ILE A 133 -5.13 32.71 -0.48
#